data_AF-A0A355U3T3-F1
#
_entry.id   AF-A0A355U3T3-F1
#
_cell.length_a   1.000
_cell.length_b   1.000
_cell.length_c   1.000
_cell.angle_alpha   90.00
_cell.angle_beta   90.00
_cell.angle_gamma   90.00
#
_symmetry.space_group_name_H-M   'P 1'
#
loop_
_entity.id
_entity.type
_entity.pdbx_description
1 polymer ?
#
loop_
_entity_poly.entity_id
_entity_poly.type
_entity_poly.pdbx_seq_one_letter_code
_entity_poly.pdbx_strand_id
1 'polypeptide(L)'
;MAKNDQNKSFSNDTDSKPNKKHLDTHLLIVYITQNAIVAAIYFVLTSFTQPISFGMFQMRLAEALGLLCFWRPDFAIGMSLGCFLSNAYSFSPWDMLFGTLATLVSCLLMSYASQWLWMAIIYPVVINGLVVGAELTWIFMNPTGTCIDFAVQGGWVALGEFGVMLIGYLLWMIIRRLKIFDKVFKPTRHQNVRF
;
A
#
# COMPACT_ATOMS: atom_id res chain seq x y z
N MET A 1 -38.48 8.09 -68.45
CA MET A 1 -37.41 8.94 -67.88
C MET A 1 -37.38 8.66 -66.38
N ALA A 2 -36.56 7.77 -65.84
CA ALA A 2 -35.09 7.75 -65.72
C ALA A 2 -34.58 8.44 -64.44
N LYS A 3 -34.07 7.60 -63.50
CA LYS A 3 -32.91 7.80 -62.57
C LYS A 3 -33.01 8.91 -61.50
N ASN A 4 -32.35 8.91 -60.35
CA ASN A 4 -31.53 7.96 -59.58
C ASN A 4 -31.24 8.62 -58.20
N ASP A 5 -30.94 7.78 -57.21
CA ASP A 5 -29.87 7.91 -56.21
C ASP A 5 -29.58 9.27 -55.57
N GLN A 6 -29.96 9.49 -54.29
CA GLN A 6 -29.20 10.35 -53.34
C GLN A 6 -29.74 10.29 -51.88
N ASN A 7 -30.30 9.16 -51.38
CA ASN A 7 -30.56 9.06 -49.94
C ASN A 7 -30.14 7.71 -49.35
N LYS A 8 -28.87 7.39 -49.57
CA LYS A 8 -28.09 6.49 -48.73
C LYS A 8 -27.15 7.35 -47.90
N SER A 9 -26.87 6.87 -46.69
CA SER A 9 -25.91 7.39 -45.70
C SER A 9 -26.43 8.52 -44.80
N PHE A 10 -27.09 8.14 -43.71
CA PHE A 10 -26.73 8.57 -42.35
C PHE A 10 -27.58 7.76 -41.36
N SER A 11 -27.36 6.44 -41.30
CA SER A 11 -27.96 5.58 -40.28
C SER A 11 -26.84 4.89 -39.49
N ASN A 12 -26.50 5.52 -38.36
CA ASN A 12 -26.10 4.90 -37.10
C ASN A 12 -25.03 3.79 -37.14
N ASP A 13 -23.78 4.17 -37.42
CA ASP A 13 -22.61 3.46 -36.89
C ASP A 13 -22.26 4.05 -35.51
N THR A 14 -22.89 3.59 -34.43
CA THR A 14 -22.36 3.72 -33.05
C THR A 14 -23.13 2.82 -32.10
N ASP A 15 -23.05 1.50 -32.29
CA ASP A 15 -23.37 0.58 -31.19
C ASP A 15 -22.55 -0.72 -31.28
N SER A 16 -21.23 -0.59 -31.51
CA SER A 16 -20.31 -1.69 -31.25
C SER A 16 -19.96 -1.68 -29.76
N LYS A 17 -20.71 -2.48 -28.98
CA LYS A 17 -20.34 -2.77 -27.58
C LYS A 17 -18.87 -3.20 -27.55
N PRO A 18 -17.99 -2.52 -26.78
CA PRO A 18 -16.58 -2.87 -26.76
C PRO A 18 -16.42 -4.33 -26.34
N ASN A 19 -15.63 -5.08 -27.12
CA ASN A 19 -15.33 -6.48 -26.88
C ASN A 19 -14.76 -6.63 -25.45
N LYS A 20 -15.51 -7.29 -24.55
CA LYS A 20 -15.19 -7.39 -23.10
C LYS A 20 -13.72 -7.76 -22.85
N LYS A 21 -13.18 -8.70 -23.63
CA LYS A 21 -11.78 -9.16 -23.54
C LYS A 21 -10.76 -8.03 -23.70
N HIS A 22 -11.04 -7.02 -24.53
CA HIS A 22 -10.14 -5.90 -24.77
C HIS A 22 -10.23 -4.85 -23.67
N LEU A 23 -11.41 -4.65 -23.08
CA LEU A 23 -11.63 -3.76 -21.94
C LEU A 23 -10.90 -4.28 -20.69
N ASP A 24 -10.89 -5.60 -20.50
CA ASP A 24 -10.22 -6.27 -19.39
C ASP A 24 -8.68 -6.10 -19.46
N THR A 25 -8.09 -6.18 -20.66
CA THR A 25 -6.63 -5.99 -20.85
C THR A 25 -6.20 -4.57 -20.53
N HIS A 26 -6.92 -3.54 -20.98
CA HIS A 26 -6.57 -2.15 -20.67
C HIS A 26 -6.63 -1.87 -19.17
N LEU A 27 -7.65 -2.39 -18.48
CA LEU A 27 -7.78 -2.25 -17.03
C LEU A 27 -6.65 -2.98 -16.29
N LEU A 28 -6.30 -4.19 -16.74
CA LEU A 28 -5.18 -4.95 -16.17
C LEU A 28 -3.86 -4.17 -16.29
N ILE A 29 -3.56 -3.63 -17.47
CA ILE A 29 -2.35 -2.82 -17.70
C ILE A 29 -2.32 -1.64 -16.72
N VAL A 30 -3.44 -0.91 -16.59
CA VAL A 30 -3.53 0.23 -15.66
C VAL A 30 -3.29 -0.21 -14.21
N TYR A 31 -3.85 -1.33 -13.76
CA TYR A 31 -3.64 -1.83 -12.40
C TYR A 31 -2.19 -2.25 -12.13
N ILE A 32 -1.55 -2.92 -13.09
CA ILE A 32 -0.15 -3.31 -12.98
C ILE A 32 0.73 -2.05 -12.93
N THR A 33 0.50 -1.08 -13.82
CA THR A 33 1.25 0.18 -13.83
C THR A 33 1.09 0.95 -12.52
N GLN A 34 -0.15 1.05 -12.00
CA GLN A 34 -0.41 1.72 -10.73
C GLN A 34 0.31 1.05 -9.56
N ASN A 35 0.27 -0.29 -9.48
CA ASN A 35 1.00 -1.04 -8.46
C ASN A 35 2.52 -0.92 -8.59
N ALA A 36 3.04 -0.93 -9.81
CA ALA A 36 4.47 -0.73 -10.07
C ALA A 36 4.94 0.66 -9.62
N ILE A 37 4.14 1.69 -9.85
CA ILE A 37 4.43 3.05 -9.37
C ILE A 37 4.45 3.08 -7.83
N VAL A 38 3.46 2.48 -7.16
CA VAL A 38 3.43 2.43 -5.69
C VAL A 38 4.63 1.65 -5.14
N ALA A 39 4.98 0.51 -5.74
CA ALA A 39 6.16 -0.26 -5.36
C ALA A 39 7.45 0.55 -5.53
N ALA A 40 7.60 1.28 -6.64
CA ALA A 40 8.76 2.12 -6.90
C ALA A 40 8.87 3.28 -5.89
N ILE A 41 7.75 3.95 -5.59
CA ILE A 41 7.71 5.02 -4.59
C ILE A 41 8.07 4.47 -3.21
N TYR A 42 7.49 3.33 -2.82
CA TYR A 42 7.80 2.67 -1.55
C TYR A 42 9.30 2.35 -1.44
N PHE A 43 9.86 1.74 -2.49
CA PHE A 43 11.26 1.37 -2.55
C PHE A 43 12.17 2.60 -2.41
N VAL A 44 11.95 3.63 -3.22
CA VAL A 44 12.76 4.86 -3.21
C VAL A 44 12.67 5.58 -1.85
N LEU A 45 11.47 5.69 -1.27
CA LEU A 45 11.30 6.26 0.07
C LEU A 45 12.12 5.48 1.09
N THR A 46 11.98 4.16 1.11
CA THR A 46 12.64 3.30 2.10
C THR A 46 14.17 3.32 1.95
N SER A 47 14.67 3.28 0.72
CA SER A 47 16.11 3.38 0.44
C SER A 47 16.68 4.76 0.74
N PHE A 48 15.92 5.84 0.52
CA PHE A 48 16.36 7.19 0.87
C PHE A 48 16.36 7.42 2.38
N THR A 49 15.38 6.85 3.09
CA THR A 49 15.30 6.91 4.56
C THR A 49 15.99 5.74 5.25
N GLN A 50 16.87 5.00 4.56
CA GLN A 50 17.56 3.81 5.08
C GLN A 50 18.09 3.93 6.52
N PRO A 51 18.80 5.01 6.94
CA PRO A 51 19.30 5.11 8.32
C PRO A 51 18.19 5.15 9.38
N ILE A 52 17.00 5.60 9.00
CA ILE A 52 15.82 5.68 9.86
C ILE A 52 14.97 4.40 9.74
N SER A 53 14.86 3.85 8.53
CA SER A 53 14.07 2.66 8.19
C SER A 53 14.61 1.37 8.82
N PHE A 54 15.94 1.25 9.02
CA PHE A 54 16.59 0.06 9.58
C PHE A 54 17.31 0.34 10.91
N GLY A 55 17.01 1.48 11.55
CA GLY A 55 17.53 1.84 12.86
C GLY A 55 16.77 1.17 14.01
N MET A 56 17.05 1.58 15.26
CA MET A 56 16.39 1.01 16.46
C MET A 56 14.86 1.12 16.43
N PHE A 57 14.33 2.21 15.86
CA PHE A 57 12.90 2.46 15.75
C PHE A 57 12.26 1.90 14.49
N GLN A 58 13.07 1.45 13.53
CA GLN A 58 12.65 0.97 12.21
C GLN A 58 11.50 1.78 11.56
N MET A 59 11.62 3.10 11.53
CA MET A 59 10.55 3.96 10.99
C MET A 59 10.53 3.91 9.47
N ARG A 60 9.72 3.03 8.87
CA ARG A 60 9.57 2.99 7.41
C ARG A 60 8.53 3.99 6.96
N LEU A 61 8.98 5.19 6.56
CA LEU A 61 8.09 6.25 6.07
C LEU A 61 7.18 5.79 4.91
N ALA A 62 7.64 4.80 4.13
CA ALA A 62 6.88 4.20 3.05
C ALA A 62 5.61 3.47 3.52
N GLU A 63 5.52 2.99 4.77
CA GLU A 63 4.31 2.37 5.33
C GLU A 63 3.13 3.35 5.45
N ALA A 64 3.39 4.67 5.48
CA ALA A 64 2.34 5.68 5.39
C ALA A 64 1.55 5.61 4.06
N LEU A 65 2.14 5.05 3.00
CA LEU A 65 1.44 4.76 1.73
C LEU A 65 0.46 3.60 1.88
N GLY A 66 0.66 2.72 2.87
CA GLY A 66 -0.23 1.60 3.18
C GLY A 66 -1.65 2.05 3.52
N LEU A 67 -1.82 3.28 4.03
CA LEU A 67 -3.14 3.91 4.20
C LEU A 67 -3.92 4.04 2.89
N LEU A 68 -3.25 4.05 1.73
CA LEU A 68 -3.92 3.99 0.44
C LEU A 68 -4.71 2.68 0.25
N CYS A 69 -4.23 1.58 0.83
CA CYS A 69 -4.90 0.28 0.76
C CYS A 69 -6.29 0.32 1.41
N PHE A 70 -6.49 1.17 2.42
CA PHE A 70 -7.79 1.39 3.06
C PHE A 70 -8.89 1.75 2.04
N TRP A 71 -8.58 2.57 1.03
CA TRP A 71 -9.52 2.93 -0.03
C TRP A 71 -9.46 2.01 -1.24
N ARG A 72 -8.29 1.42 -1.52
CA ARG A 72 -8.05 0.55 -2.67
C ARG A 72 -7.18 -0.66 -2.30
N PRO A 73 -7.79 -1.83 -2.04
CA PRO A 73 -7.05 -3.04 -1.65
C PRO A 73 -6.05 -3.51 -2.71
N ASP A 74 -6.26 -3.16 -3.98
CA ASP A 74 -5.39 -3.55 -5.10
C ASP A 74 -3.93 -3.11 -4.88
N PHE A 75 -3.70 -2.02 -4.14
CA PHE A 75 -2.38 -1.48 -3.86
C PHE A 75 -1.57 -2.31 -2.87
N ALA A 76 -2.18 -3.27 -2.16
CA ALA A 76 -1.47 -4.18 -1.28
C ALA A 76 -0.37 -4.95 -2.03
N ILE A 77 -0.57 -5.24 -3.32
CA ILE A 77 0.42 -5.90 -4.17
C ILE A 77 1.63 -4.98 -4.37
N GLY A 78 1.42 -3.72 -4.74
CA GLY A 78 2.47 -2.73 -4.92
C GLY A 78 3.24 -2.46 -3.62
N MET A 79 2.54 -2.33 -2.49
CA MET A 79 3.15 -2.19 -1.16
C MET A 79 4.04 -3.38 -0.82
N SER A 80 3.54 -4.60 -1.01
CA SER A 80 4.29 -5.83 -0.71
C SER A 80 5.52 -5.98 -1.59
N LEU A 81 5.40 -5.69 -2.90
CA LEU A 81 6.55 -5.73 -3.81
C LEU A 81 7.59 -4.66 -3.45
N GLY A 82 7.15 -3.45 -3.09
CA GLY A 82 8.03 -2.38 -2.62
C GLY A 82 8.80 -2.78 -1.36
N CYS A 83 8.11 -3.36 -0.38
CA CYS A 83 8.70 -3.86 0.87
C CYS A 83 9.69 -4.99 0.62
N PHE A 84 9.33 -5.95 -0.24
CA PHE A 84 10.22 -7.04 -0.65
C PHE A 84 11.50 -6.49 -1.31
N LEU A 85 11.37 -5.55 -2.26
CA LEU A 85 12.52 -4.92 -2.92
C LEU A 85 13.38 -4.11 -1.94
N SER A 86 12.78 -3.36 -1.01
CA SER A 86 13.56 -2.58 -0.04
C SER A 86 14.31 -3.48 0.95
N ASN A 87 13.68 -4.60 1.34
CA ASN A 87 14.27 -5.53 2.29
C ASN A 87 15.37 -6.40 1.67
N ALA A 88 15.49 -6.43 0.33
CA ALA A 88 16.66 -7.01 -0.34
C ALA A 88 17.99 -6.31 0.04
N TYR A 89 17.91 -5.07 0.53
CA TYR A 89 19.06 -4.31 1.06
C TYR A 89 19.17 -4.38 2.60
N SER A 90 18.29 -5.13 3.26
CA SER A 90 18.27 -5.26 4.73
C SER A 90 19.36 -6.21 5.24
N PHE A 91 19.56 -6.22 6.55
CA PHE A 91 20.61 -6.99 7.21
C PHE A 91 20.36 -8.51 7.23
N SER A 92 19.10 -8.94 7.07
CA SER A 92 18.69 -10.34 7.18
C SER A 92 17.80 -10.77 5.99
N PRO A 93 18.03 -11.95 5.38
CA PRO A 93 17.09 -12.53 4.41
C PRO A 93 15.70 -12.82 5.02
N TRP A 94 15.62 -12.95 6.34
CA TRP A 94 14.36 -13.17 7.05
C TRP A 94 13.46 -11.92 7.05
N ASP A 95 14.05 -10.71 7.08
CA ASP A 95 13.34 -9.43 6.97
C ASP A 95 12.54 -9.37 5.66
N MET A 96 13.08 -9.97 4.60
CA MET A 96 12.45 -9.99 3.29
C MET A 96 11.18 -10.85 3.28
N LEU A 97 11.13 -11.93 4.05
CA LEU A 97 9.95 -12.78 4.14
C LEU A 97 8.98 -12.25 5.19
N PHE A 98 9.43 -12.10 6.44
CA PHE A 98 8.58 -11.73 7.56
C PHE A 98 8.14 -10.27 7.51
N GLY A 99 9.02 -9.35 7.12
CA GLY A 99 8.66 -7.95 6.90
C GLY A 99 7.65 -7.77 5.77
N THR A 100 7.85 -8.43 4.63
CA THR A 100 6.88 -8.35 3.51
C THR A 100 5.52 -8.95 3.89
N LEU A 101 5.52 -10.08 4.60
CA LEU A 101 4.28 -10.69 5.10
C LEU A 101 3.58 -9.79 6.12
N ALA A 102 4.33 -9.15 7.02
CA ALA A 102 3.80 -8.19 7.98
C ALA A 102 3.11 -7.01 7.29
N THR A 103 3.76 -6.40 6.29
CA THR A 103 3.18 -5.32 5.47
C THR A 103 1.94 -5.79 4.71
N LEU A 104 1.98 -6.98 4.10
CA LEU A 104 0.85 -7.53 3.35
C LEU A 104 -0.37 -7.77 4.26
N VAL A 105 -0.17 -8.43 5.41
CA VAL A 105 -1.25 -8.68 6.38
C VAL A 105 -1.81 -7.36 6.90
N SER A 106 -0.95 -6.39 7.20
CA SER A 106 -1.38 -5.05 7.64
C SER A 106 -2.24 -4.38 6.57
N CYS A 107 -1.80 -4.37 5.31
CA CYS A 107 -2.56 -3.80 4.20
C CYS A 107 -3.92 -4.48 4.01
N LEU A 108 -4.00 -5.81 4.14
CA LEU A 108 -5.24 -6.55 4.03
C LEU A 108 -6.18 -6.23 5.20
N LEU A 109 -5.71 -6.24 6.44
CA LEU A 109 -6.54 -5.89 7.60
C LEU A 109 -7.01 -4.44 7.54
N MET A 110 -6.17 -3.52 7.07
CA MET A 110 -6.57 -2.14 6.80
C MET A 110 -7.69 -2.07 5.77
N SER A 111 -7.62 -2.89 4.71
CA SER A 111 -8.59 -2.85 3.61
C SER A 111 -9.93 -3.52 3.92
N TYR A 112 -9.93 -4.54 4.80
CA TYR A 112 -11.10 -5.41 5.03
C TYR A 112 -11.66 -5.31 6.46
N ALA A 113 -10.81 -5.11 7.47
CA ALA A 113 -11.22 -5.11 8.87
C ALA A 113 -11.39 -3.70 9.46
N SER A 114 -10.79 -2.68 8.85
CA SER A 114 -10.93 -1.29 9.33
C SER A 114 -12.24 -0.68 8.86
N GLN A 115 -13.09 -0.29 9.81
CA GLN A 115 -14.26 0.52 9.51
C GLN A 115 -13.91 2.01 9.42
N TRP A 116 -12.94 2.47 10.22
CA TRP A 116 -12.52 3.86 10.35
C TRP A 116 -11.03 4.02 10.05
N LEU A 117 -10.61 5.20 9.57
CA LEU A 117 -9.22 5.45 9.18
C LEU A 117 -8.25 5.36 10.38
N TRP A 118 -8.67 5.77 11.57
CA TRP A 118 -7.87 5.64 12.79
C TRP A 118 -7.59 4.18 13.16
N MET A 119 -8.54 3.27 12.92
CA MET A 119 -8.32 1.84 13.14
C MET A 119 -7.29 1.28 12.16
N ALA A 120 -7.24 1.80 10.93
CA ALA A 120 -6.29 1.39 9.91
C ALA A 120 -4.83 1.63 10.35
N ILE A 121 -4.58 2.63 11.21
CA ILE A 121 -3.23 2.92 11.74
C ILE A 121 -2.74 1.84 12.70
N ILE A 122 -3.65 1.23 13.48
CA ILE A 122 -3.29 0.31 14.57
C ILE A 122 -2.70 -0.98 14.00
N TYR A 123 -3.21 -1.46 12.87
CA TYR A 123 -2.79 -2.74 12.27
C TYR A 123 -1.28 -2.81 11.96
N PRO A 124 -0.68 -1.90 11.17
CA PRO A 124 0.75 -1.93 10.89
C PRO A 124 1.59 -1.73 12.16
N VAL A 125 1.16 -0.89 13.09
CA VAL A 125 1.87 -0.67 14.36
C VAL A 125 1.99 -1.97 15.17
N VAL A 126 0.89 -2.69 15.32
CA VAL A 126 0.88 -3.94 16.10
C VAL A 126 1.60 -5.06 15.36
N ILE A 127 1.36 -5.21 14.05
CA ILE A 127 1.94 -6.31 13.27
C ILE A 127 3.43 -6.12 13.07
N ASN A 128 3.90 -4.93 12.67
CA ASN A 128 5.33 -4.67 12.51
C ASN A 128 6.04 -4.71 13.87
N GLY A 129 5.43 -4.15 14.93
CA GLY A 129 5.98 -4.25 16.28
C GLY A 129 6.17 -5.70 16.75
N LEU A 130 5.21 -6.59 16.45
CA LEU A 130 5.29 -8.00 16.84
C LEU A 130 6.28 -8.77 15.96
N VAL A 131 6.12 -8.70 14.64
CA VAL A 131 6.88 -9.53 13.69
C VAL A 131 8.33 -9.07 13.61
N VAL A 132 8.54 -7.77 13.40
CA VAL A 132 9.88 -7.21 13.23
C VAL A 132 10.59 -7.07 14.57
N GLY A 133 9.85 -6.80 15.65
CA GLY A 133 10.40 -6.86 17.01
C GLY A 133 10.94 -8.24 17.36
N ALA A 134 10.22 -9.31 17.00
CA ALA A 134 10.66 -10.69 17.22
C ALA A 134 11.92 -11.02 16.42
N GLU A 135 11.97 -10.57 15.17
CA GLU A 135 13.15 -10.73 14.32
C GLU A 135 14.38 -10.01 14.90
N LEU A 136 14.22 -8.76 15.37
CA LEU A 136 15.32 -8.00 15.95
C LEU A 136 15.87 -8.66 17.22
N THR A 137 15.00 -9.15 18.09
CA THR A 137 15.42 -9.89 19.29
C THR A 137 16.16 -11.19 18.91
N TRP A 138 15.69 -11.88 17.87
CA TRP A 138 16.35 -13.10 17.39
C TRP A 138 17.73 -12.82 16.79
N ILE A 139 17.90 -11.74 16.03
CA ILE A 139 19.17 -11.43 15.34
C ILE A 139 20.20 -10.87 16.32
N PHE A 140 19.82 -9.91 17.17
CA PHE A 140 20.77 -9.16 17.99
C PHE A 140 21.04 -9.77 19.36
N MET A 141 20.14 -10.61 19.86
CA MET A 141 20.16 -11.03 21.28
C MET A 141 20.18 -12.55 21.47
N ASN A 142 20.13 -13.35 20.40
CA ASN A 142 20.27 -14.81 20.49
C ASN A 142 21.71 -15.21 20.89
N PRO A 143 21.92 -16.10 21.90
CA PRO A 143 20.94 -16.95 22.61
C PRO A 143 20.40 -16.39 23.94
N THR A 144 20.79 -15.19 24.34
CA THR A 144 20.42 -14.57 25.63
C THR A 144 19.07 -13.86 25.61
N GLY A 145 18.41 -13.78 24.45
CA GLY A 145 17.20 -13.01 24.22
C GLY A 145 16.05 -13.48 25.11
N THR A 146 15.53 -12.57 25.93
CA THR A 146 14.41 -12.80 26.82
C THR A 146 13.10 -12.23 26.26
N CYS A 147 11.96 -12.60 26.85
CA CYS A 147 10.68 -11.98 26.53
C CYS A 147 10.65 -10.47 26.80
N ILE A 148 11.51 -9.98 27.71
CA ILE A 148 11.65 -8.56 28.03
C ILE A 148 12.32 -7.84 26.86
N ASP A 149 13.37 -8.43 26.29
CA ASP A 149 14.06 -7.89 25.13
C ASP A 149 13.16 -7.81 23.90
N PHE A 150 12.31 -8.81 23.71
CA PHE A 150 11.24 -8.78 22.72
C PHE A 150 10.28 -7.61 22.94
N ALA A 151 9.80 -7.42 24.16
CA ALA A 151 8.90 -6.31 24.48
C ALA A 151 9.56 -4.94 24.26
N VAL A 152 10.85 -4.81 24.56
CA VAL A 152 11.61 -3.57 24.35
C VAL A 152 11.80 -3.30 22.85
N GLN A 153 12.29 -4.27 22.08
CA GLN A 153 12.53 -4.09 20.65
C GLN A 153 11.23 -3.90 19.87
N GLY A 154 10.23 -4.74 20.13
CA GLY A 154 8.90 -4.58 19.54
C GLY A 154 8.24 -3.26 19.95
N GLY A 155 8.46 -2.79 21.18
CA GLY A 155 8.01 -1.48 21.65
C GLY A 155 8.64 -0.32 20.88
N TRP A 156 9.95 -0.36 20.64
CA TRP A 156 10.65 0.66 19.84
C TRP A 156 10.15 0.70 18.39
N VAL A 157 10.00 -0.46 17.77
CA VAL A 157 9.45 -0.57 16.41
C VAL A 157 8.01 -0.05 16.36
N ALA A 158 7.16 -0.48 17.30
CA ALA A 158 5.77 -0.02 17.37
C ALA A 158 5.67 1.50 17.54
N LEU A 159 6.53 2.10 18.39
CA LEU A 159 6.57 3.55 18.56
C LEU A 159 7.00 4.28 17.28
N GLY A 160 8.00 3.74 16.58
CA GLY A 160 8.45 4.29 15.30
C GLY A 160 7.35 4.23 14.23
N GLU A 161 6.76 3.05 14.05
CA GLU A 161 5.65 2.83 13.12
C GLU A 161 4.44 3.70 13.45
N PHE A 162 4.12 3.88 14.74
CA PHE A 162 3.04 4.76 15.15
C PHE A 162 3.29 6.22 14.74
N GLY A 163 4.52 6.71 14.90
CA GLY A 163 4.91 8.04 14.45
C GLY A 163 4.73 8.24 12.94
N VAL A 164 5.19 7.26 12.15
CA VAL A 164 5.03 7.28 10.68
C VAL A 164 3.56 7.27 10.28
N MET A 165 2.76 6.39 10.88
CA MET A 165 1.35 6.26 10.52
C MET A 165 0.52 7.47 10.94
N LEU A 166 0.91 8.16 12.01
CA LEU A 166 0.30 9.43 12.42
C LEU A 166 0.60 10.55 11.41
N ILE A 167 1.83 10.63 10.91
CA ILE A 167 2.19 11.53 9.80
C ILE A 167 1.39 11.18 8.54
N GLY A 168 1.31 9.89 8.21
CA GLY A 168 0.52 9.40 7.08
C GLY A 168 -0.95 9.78 7.20
N TYR A 169 -1.55 9.60 8.38
CA TYR A 169 -2.93 9.99 8.64
C TYR A 169 -3.18 11.47 8.38
N LEU A 170 -2.32 12.35 8.91
CA LEU A 170 -2.42 13.80 8.70
C LEU A 170 -2.29 14.15 7.21
N LEU A 171 -1.34 13.54 6.52
CA LEU A 171 -1.14 13.71 5.09
C LEU A 171 -2.41 13.31 4.30
N TRP A 172 -2.99 12.16 4.59
CA TRP A 172 -4.20 11.69 3.91
C TRP A 172 -5.42 12.55 4.22
N MET A 173 -5.51 13.11 5.43
CA MET A 173 -6.56 14.07 5.78
C MET A 173 -6.48 15.33 4.92
N ILE A 174 -5.27 15.82 4.61
CA ILE A 174 -5.05 16.97 3.72
C ILE A 174 -5.35 16.58 2.27
N ILE A 175 -4.81 15.46 1.79
CA ILE A 175 -4.97 15.00 0.40
C ILE A 175 -6.44 14.78 0.06
N ARG A 176 -7.25 14.25 0.98
CA ARG A 176 -8.70 14.06 0.80
C ARG A 176 -9.48 15.35 0.57
N ARG A 177 -8.95 16.51 0.96
CA ARG A 177 -9.57 17.83 0.68
C ARG A 177 -9.29 18.30 -0.74
N LEU A 178 -8.32 17.69 -1.44
CA LEU A 178 -7.96 18.04 -2.80
C LEU A 178 -8.86 17.29 -3.78
N LYS A 179 -9.47 18.01 -4.72
CA LYS A 179 -10.29 17.43 -5.82
C LYS A 179 -9.52 16.44 -6.71
N ILE A 180 -8.19 16.42 -6.61
CA ILE A 180 -7.29 15.54 -7.35
C ILE A 180 -7.40 14.09 -6.84
N PHE A 181 -7.72 13.89 -5.56
CA PHE A 181 -7.76 12.56 -4.94
C PHE A 181 -8.74 11.60 -5.65
N ASP A 182 -9.98 12.04 -5.87
CA ASP A 182 -11.00 11.23 -6.53
C ASP A 182 -10.66 10.94 -8.00
N LYS A 183 -10.00 11.91 -8.66
CA LYS A 183 -9.62 11.80 -10.07
C LYS A 183 -8.47 10.80 -10.28
N VAL A 184 -7.48 10.80 -9.40
CA VAL A 184 -6.27 9.99 -9.53
C VAL A 184 -6.46 8.59 -8.94
N PHE A 185 -7.00 8.49 -7.74
CA PHE A 185 -7.04 7.22 -7.02
C PHE A 185 -8.30 6.41 -7.31
N LYS A 186 -9.42 7.05 -7.70
CA LYS A 186 -10.72 6.39 -7.93
C LYS A 186 -11.06 5.40 -6.80
N PRO A 187 -11.29 5.88 -5.57
CA PRO A 187 -11.44 5.01 -4.40
C PRO A 187 -12.58 3.99 -4.59
N THR A 188 -12.27 2.70 -4.48
CA THR A 188 -13.26 1.61 -4.69
C THR A 188 -14.05 1.32 -3.42
N ARG A 189 -13.48 1.63 -2.24
CA ARG A 189 -14.09 1.40 -0.92
C ARG A 189 -14.00 2.63 -0.02
N HIS A 190 -14.77 2.60 1.07
CA HIS A 190 -14.69 3.58 2.18
C HIS A 190 -14.84 5.06 1.76
N GLN A 191 -15.69 5.32 0.76
CA GLN A 191 -15.94 6.68 0.25
C GLN A 191 -16.61 7.59 1.29
N ASN A 192 -17.53 7.04 2.09
CA ASN A 192 -18.37 7.79 3.05
C ASN A 192 -17.90 7.73 4.52
N VAL A 193 -16.65 7.35 4.78
CA VAL A 193 -16.16 7.22 6.16
C VAL A 193 -16.15 8.60 6.84
N ARG A 194 -16.89 8.70 7.95
CA ARG A 194 -16.87 9.85 8.87
C ARG A 194 -15.63 9.73 9.77
N PHE A 195 -14.91 10.85 9.90
CA PHE A 195 -13.77 11.00 10.79
C PHE A 195 -14.22 11.27 12.22
#